data_AF-A0A947JKZ2-F1
#
_entry.id   AF-A0A947JKZ2-F1
#
_cell.length_a   1.000
_cell.length_b   1.000
_cell.length_c   1.000
_cell.angle_alpha   90.00
_cell.angle_beta   90.00
_cell.angle_gamma   90.00
#
_symmetry.space_group_name_H-M   'P 1'
#
loop_
_entity.id
_entity.type
_entity.pdbx_description
1 polymer ?
#
loop_
_entity_poly.entity_id
_entity_poly.type
_entity_poly.pdbx_seq_one_letter_code
_entity_poly.pdbx_strand_id
1 'polypeptide(L)'
;MAKGTQQLNKILIIGVLVLFIAVLLIIFRLISVHKRSNALNSQNVMLFAEKIKLEKELARETQVWTAEKSNLIRELVELKDVKSIKAALDNAREKLAGLTGEYESINKEKEALQEKNRSLNSRVDSISKEFSKNLEELKTAKKELGAAKSGSLMREYQAKYTKTEALLKKKEEEIVKLKEKLKNSETDSENTRKENINLQRQISGLEKERDMLKQNLERVQQKLEPVTISKSKIRELETRLSDNNKKYALLKKDLEKAIKERGSLEGRLQQAQQLLTLLQKQAREELGAAKEKLAKYEQLKADKERLEQALVQLEQDRRSDTGKTEELRIKLDTVLNQLGQKENEVTALRSDISSLQTERMQLSGQSGERLSRAQKKSRSSDMQLNQGQNVEINQMGETSEGMQNKLNRAYALYDTAKSQVVKISELLMHKELELEKSKNTIEKLQEKAGNIPDLEAKMEFLNKTILEKEKKVEEQTGQIAQLSKSKADLEERLNEQLERHDNVDSLYKNLKSQVIQMADLLAQRELDLDNKNTEILNLRSETTRLEADLRIGKTTLEEAKVRQRRTLEDLRRATNLNATLQEKLINLYKAETWDSEFEADPKSSEDKEKAEQLKQKLELLLDK
;
A
#
# COMPACT_ATOMS: atom_id res chain seq x y z
N MET A 1 -130.44 -22.69 137.82
CA MET A 1 -129.77 -22.07 136.64
C MET A 1 -128.42 -22.74 136.35
N ALA A 2 -128.39 -24.06 136.09
CA ALA A 2 -127.14 -24.84 136.14
C ALA A 2 -126.57 -25.34 134.79
N LYS A 3 -127.19 -24.98 133.65
CA LYS A 3 -126.73 -25.44 132.31
C LYS A 3 -125.91 -24.41 131.52
N GLY A 4 -125.89 -23.13 131.93
CA GLY A 4 -125.14 -22.07 131.23
C GLY A 4 -123.62 -22.12 131.45
N THR A 5 -123.18 -22.45 132.66
CA THR A 5 -121.75 -22.39 133.06
C THR A 5 -120.90 -23.50 132.43
N GLN A 6 -121.45 -24.70 132.20
CA GLN A 6 -120.72 -25.77 131.50
C GLN A 6 -120.50 -25.48 130.01
N GLN A 7 -121.38 -24.72 129.35
CA GLN A 7 -121.18 -24.30 127.96
C GLN A 7 -120.04 -23.26 127.86
N LEU A 8 -120.02 -22.27 128.77
CA LEU A 8 -118.98 -21.24 128.80
C LEU A 8 -117.56 -21.84 128.96
N ASN A 9 -117.37 -22.77 129.89
CA ASN A 9 -116.05 -23.40 130.10
C ASN A 9 -115.59 -24.22 128.89
N LYS A 10 -116.49 -24.88 128.16
CA LYS A 10 -116.12 -25.60 126.93
C LYS A 10 -115.68 -24.63 125.82
N ILE A 11 -116.40 -23.53 125.63
CA ILE A 11 -116.03 -22.49 124.65
C ILE A 11 -114.67 -21.88 125.01
N LEU A 12 -114.42 -21.60 126.29
CA LEU A 12 -113.16 -21.00 126.75
C LEU A 12 -111.97 -21.95 126.59
N ILE A 13 -112.12 -23.25 126.92
CA ILE A 13 -111.09 -24.27 126.67
C ILE A 13 -110.81 -24.42 125.17
N ILE A 14 -111.84 -24.49 124.33
CA ILE A 14 -111.67 -24.57 122.86
C ILE A 14 -110.95 -23.30 122.34
N GLY A 15 -111.32 -22.11 122.83
CA GLY A 15 -110.67 -20.86 122.46
C GLY A 15 -109.18 -20.82 122.80
N VAL A 16 -108.81 -21.24 124.02
CA VAL A 16 -107.41 -21.34 124.45
C VAL A 16 -106.65 -22.38 123.62
N LEU A 17 -107.27 -23.52 123.30
CA LEU A 17 -106.63 -24.60 122.54
C LEU A 17 -106.43 -24.22 121.07
N VAL A 18 -107.39 -23.52 120.45
CA VAL A 18 -107.23 -22.92 119.11
C VAL A 18 -106.14 -21.85 119.11
N LEU A 19 -106.07 -20.99 120.14
CA LEU A 19 -105.03 -19.97 120.26
C LEU A 19 -103.64 -20.59 120.45
N PHE A 20 -103.54 -21.68 121.22
CA PHE A 20 -102.29 -22.44 121.39
C PHE A 20 -101.83 -23.09 120.08
N ILE A 21 -102.75 -23.70 119.31
CA ILE A 21 -102.45 -24.22 117.96
C ILE A 21 -102.00 -23.10 117.02
N ALA A 22 -102.66 -21.93 117.05
CA ALA A 22 -102.27 -20.79 116.23
C ALA A 22 -100.86 -20.27 116.57
N VAL A 23 -100.51 -20.18 117.86
CA VAL A 23 -99.15 -19.82 118.31
C VAL A 23 -98.12 -20.85 117.87
N LEU A 24 -98.41 -22.16 118.00
CA LEU A 24 -97.51 -23.21 117.51
C LEU A 24 -97.31 -23.16 115.99
N LEU A 25 -98.35 -22.85 115.21
CA LEU A 25 -98.25 -22.67 113.76
C LEU A 25 -97.42 -21.44 113.38
N ILE A 26 -97.52 -20.34 114.14
CA ILE A 26 -96.69 -19.14 113.96
C ILE A 26 -95.22 -19.46 114.27
N ILE A 27 -94.94 -20.13 115.39
CA ILE A 27 -93.57 -20.57 115.77
C ILE A 27 -93.00 -21.51 114.71
N PHE A 28 -93.79 -22.49 114.24
CA PHE A 28 -93.36 -23.41 113.19
C PHE A 28 -93.06 -22.68 111.86
N ARG A 29 -93.89 -21.71 111.47
CA ARG A 29 -93.61 -20.85 110.32
C ARG A 29 -92.33 -20.02 110.51
N LEU A 30 -92.11 -19.44 111.68
CA LEU A 30 -90.88 -18.68 111.98
C LEU A 30 -89.63 -19.57 111.90
N ILE A 31 -89.67 -20.79 112.45
CA ILE A 31 -88.57 -21.77 112.35
C ILE A 31 -88.35 -22.18 110.89
N SER A 32 -89.42 -22.40 110.11
CA SER A 32 -89.34 -22.72 108.68
C SER A 32 -88.71 -21.58 107.87
N VAL A 33 -89.13 -20.33 108.11
CA VAL A 33 -88.55 -19.13 107.49
C VAL A 33 -87.10 -18.95 107.90
N HIS A 34 -86.74 -19.14 109.16
CA HIS A 34 -85.35 -19.03 109.62
C HIS A 34 -84.45 -20.11 109.00
N LYS A 35 -84.91 -21.37 108.91
CA LYS A 35 -84.19 -22.42 108.17
C LYS A 35 -84.00 -22.05 106.69
N ARG A 36 -85.03 -21.52 106.03
CA ARG A 36 -84.96 -21.09 104.63
C ARG A 36 -84.04 -19.89 104.43
N SER A 37 -84.03 -18.95 105.37
CA SER A 37 -83.11 -17.81 105.42
C SER A 37 -81.65 -18.26 105.58
N ASN A 38 -81.38 -19.21 106.46
CA ASN A 38 -80.02 -19.71 106.67
C ASN A 38 -79.51 -20.54 105.47
N ALA A 39 -80.40 -21.30 104.82
CA ALA A 39 -80.08 -21.99 103.56
C ALA A 39 -79.73 -21.01 102.43
N LEU A 40 -80.54 -19.95 102.25
CA LEU A 40 -80.26 -18.88 101.28
C LEU A 40 -78.95 -18.14 101.60
N ASN A 41 -78.67 -17.87 102.88
CA ASN A 41 -77.44 -17.19 103.28
C ASN A 41 -76.21 -18.07 103.03
N SER A 42 -76.29 -19.38 103.29
CA SER A 42 -75.24 -20.35 102.94
C SER A 42 -75.02 -20.43 101.42
N GLN A 43 -76.10 -20.43 100.63
CA GLN A 43 -76.02 -20.42 99.17
C GLN A 43 -75.36 -19.13 98.64
N ASN A 44 -75.72 -17.96 99.19
CA ASN A 44 -75.08 -16.69 98.85
C ASN A 44 -73.57 -16.70 99.19
N VAL A 45 -73.17 -17.24 100.35
CA VAL A 45 -71.75 -17.35 100.72
C VAL A 45 -70.98 -18.26 99.75
N MET A 46 -71.57 -19.38 99.30
CA MET A 46 -70.96 -20.22 98.25
C MET A 46 -70.81 -19.47 96.93
N LEU A 47 -71.86 -18.76 96.47
CA LEU A 47 -71.81 -17.97 95.24
C LEU A 47 -70.78 -16.82 95.31
N PHE A 48 -70.60 -16.19 96.47
CA PHE A 48 -69.52 -15.21 96.65
C PHE A 48 -68.13 -15.85 96.61
N ALA A 49 -67.95 -17.03 97.22
CA ALA A 49 -66.68 -17.75 97.17
C ALA A 49 -66.33 -18.21 95.74
N GLU A 50 -67.31 -18.69 94.99
CA GLU A 50 -67.19 -19.08 93.58
C GLU A 50 -66.87 -17.86 92.70
N LYS A 51 -67.57 -16.74 92.88
CA LYS A 51 -67.27 -15.48 92.19
C LYS A 51 -65.83 -15.01 92.44
N ILE A 52 -65.37 -15.02 93.70
CA ILE A 52 -63.98 -14.63 94.05
C ILE A 52 -62.96 -15.60 93.42
N LYS A 53 -63.30 -16.88 93.28
CA LYS A 53 -62.45 -17.87 92.61
C LYS A 53 -62.34 -17.56 91.10
N LEU A 54 -63.46 -17.32 90.43
CA LEU A 54 -63.52 -16.97 89.01
C LEU A 54 -62.81 -15.63 88.73
N GLU A 55 -62.96 -14.61 89.58
CA GLU A 55 -62.23 -13.35 89.44
C GLU A 55 -60.70 -13.55 89.55
N LYS A 56 -60.24 -14.47 90.42
CA LYS A 56 -58.81 -14.83 90.52
C LYS A 56 -58.30 -15.65 89.35
N GLU A 57 -59.13 -16.54 88.79
CA GLU A 57 -58.80 -17.31 87.58
C GLU A 57 -58.70 -16.38 86.36
N LEU A 58 -59.68 -15.49 86.16
CA LEU A 58 -59.67 -14.47 85.12
C LEU A 58 -58.48 -13.52 85.23
N ALA A 59 -58.13 -13.07 86.45
CA ALA A 59 -56.96 -12.22 86.68
C ALA A 59 -55.65 -12.92 86.31
N ARG A 60 -55.50 -14.22 86.63
CA ARG A 60 -54.35 -15.04 86.22
C ARG A 60 -54.28 -15.22 84.71
N GLU A 61 -55.40 -15.54 84.08
CA GLU A 61 -55.48 -15.72 82.62
C GLU A 61 -55.14 -14.42 81.89
N THR A 62 -55.66 -13.29 82.35
CA THR A 62 -55.32 -11.96 81.83
C THR A 62 -53.81 -11.68 82.00
N GLN A 63 -53.22 -12.02 83.14
CA GLN A 63 -51.80 -11.85 83.39
C GLN A 63 -50.94 -12.71 82.44
N VAL A 64 -51.31 -13.97 82.21
CA VAL A 64 -50.67 -14.85 81.21
C VAL A 64 -50.76 -14.23 79.81
N TRP A 65 -51.95 -13.79 79.40
CA TRP A 65 -52.17 -13.16 78.08
C TRP A 65 -51.34 -11.89 77.88
N THR A 66 -51.17 -11.06 78.92
CA THR A 66 -50.30 -9.87 78.85
C THR A 66 -48.81 -10.22 78.78
N ALA A 67 -48.37 -11.29 79.44
CA ALA A 67 -47.00 -11.78 79.35
C ALA A 67 -46.70 -12.38 77.97
N GLU A 68 -47.62 -13.19 77.43
CA GLU A 68 -47.52 -13.80 76.11
C GLU A 68 -47.54 -12.74 75.00
N LYS A 69 -48.44 -11.76 75.07
CA LYS A 69 -48.42 -10.59 74.18
C LYS A 69 -47.11 -9.80 74.25
N SER A 70 -46.51 -9.68 75.43
CA SER A 70 -45.22 -8.99 75.61
C SER A 70 -44.05 -9.79 75.03
N ASN A 71 -44.08 -11.12 75.11
CA ASN A 71 -43.10 -11.99 74.47
C ASN A 71 -43.26 -11.99 72.95
N LEU A 72 -44.48 -12.07 72.41
CA LEU A 72 -44.75 -11.93 70.98
C LEU A 72 -44.27 -10.58 70.43
N ILE A 73 -44.47 -9.47 71.18
CA ILE A 73 -43.92 -8.16 70.82
C ILE A 73 -42.38 -8.18 70.85
N ARG A 74 -41.75 -8.88 71.80
CA ARG A 74 -40.28 -9.03 71.86
C ARG A 74 -39.76 -9.83 70.65
N GLU A 75 -40.38 -10.96 70.31
CA GLU A 75 -40.03 -11.73 69.10
C GLU A 75 -40.23 -10.90 67.81
N LEU A 76 -41.30 -10.09 67.71
CA LEU A 76 -41.52 -9.15 66.60
C LEU A 76 -40.47 -8.02 66.54
N VAL A 77 -39.88 -7.65 67.68
CA VAL A 77 -38.78 -6.68 67.76
C VAL A 77 -37.42 -7.34 67.49
N GLU A 78 -37.25 -8.62 67.80
CA GLU A 78 -36.05 -9.41 67.43
C GLU A 78 -36.05 -9.74 65.92
N LEU A 79 -37.22 -9.85 65.29
CA LEU A 79 -37.39 -9.79 63.83
C LEU A 79 -36.99 -8.44 63.19
N LYS A 80 -36.40 -7.49 63.94
CA LYS A 80 -35.73 -6.30 63.37
C LYS A 80 -34.61 -6.64 62.38
N ASP A 81 -34.10 -7.87 62.37
CA ASP A 81 -33.20 -8.31 61.32
C ASP A 81 -33.83 -8.28 59.92
N VAL A 82 -35.15 -8.11 59.75
CA VAL A 82 -35.71 -7.78 58.42
C VAL A 82 -35.11 -6.49 57.84
N LYS A 83 -34.66 -5.51 58.64
CA LYS A 83 -33.95 -4.33 58.14
C LYS A 83 -32.48 -4.61 57.81
N SER A 84 -31.78 -5.41 58.61
CA SER A 84 -30.38 -5.79 58.35
C SER A 84 -30.29 -6.73 57.15
N ILE A 85 -31.18 -7.73 57.06
CA ILE A 85 -31.37 -8.63 55.92
C ILE A 85 -31.76 -7.83 54.67
N LYS A 86 -32.70 -6.89 54.75
CA LYS A 86 -33.04 -6.05 53.59
C LYS A 86 -31.84 -5.21 53.13
N ALA A 87 -31.12 -4.55 54.04
CA ALA A 87 -29.92 -3.79 53.70
C ALA A 87 -28.81 -4.69 53.11
N ALA A 88 -28.62 -5.90 53.65
CA ALA A 88 -27.67 -6.88 53.14
C ALA A 88 -28.09 -7.42 51.77
N LEU A 89 -29.40 -7.58 51.52
CA LEU A 89 -29.95 -8.10 50.26
C LEU A 89 -29.98 -7.01 49.17
N ASP A 90 -30.20 -5.75 49.53
CA ASP A 90 -30.06 -4.61 48.62
C ASP A 90 -28.57 -4.35 48.30
N ASN A 91 -27.65 -4.46 49.27
CA ASN A 91 -26.19 -4.41 49.03
C ASN A 91 -25.70 -5.62 48.20
N ALA A 92 -26.25 -6.82 48.42
CA ALA A 92 -25.97 -7.99 47.60
C ALA A 92 -26.50 -7.83 46.16
N ARG A 93 -27.66 -7.18 45.97
CA ARG A 93 -28.18 -6.81 44.64
C ARG A 93 -27.29 -5.77 43.95
N GLU A 94 -26.83 -4.76 44.68
CA GLU A 94 -25.91 -3.74 44.16
C GLU A 94 -24.58 -4.36 43.74
N LYS A 95 -24.01 -5.27 44.55
CA LYS A 95 -22.82 -6.07 44.18
C LYS A 95 -23.09 -7.00 43.01
N LEU A 96 -24.25 -7.63 42.92
CA LEU A 96 -24.63 -8.44 41.76
C LEU A 96 -24.75 -7.60 40.49
N ALA A 97 -25.33 -6.40 40.57
CA ALA A 97 -25.40 -5.47 39.44
C ALA A 97 -24.00 -5.00 39.01
N GLY A 98 -23.12 -4.67 39.96
CA GLY A 98 -21.71 -4.35 39.71
C GLY A 98 -20.97 -5.49 39.02
N LEU A 99 -21.03 -6.71 39.58
CA LEU A 99 -20.43 -7.92 38.99
C LEU A 99 -21.02 -8.27 37.62
N THR A 100 -22.31 -7.99 37.38
CA THR A 100 -22.94 -8.18 36.06
C THR A 100 -22.41 -7.17 35.05
N GLY A 101 -22.25 -5.89 35.45
CA GLY A 101 -21.64 -4.85 34.63
C GLY A 101 -20.15 -5.12 34.33
N GLU A 102 -19.39 -5.61 35.31
CA GLU A 102 -18.01 -6.08 35.11
C GLU A 102 -17.96 -7.28 34.16
N TYR A 103 -18.85 -8.26 34.32
CA TYR A 103 -18.96 -9.41 33.41
C TYR A 103 -19.31 -8.99 31.98
N GLU A 104 -20.25 -8.06 31.79
CA GLU A 104 -20.55 -7.48 30.48
C GLU A 104 -19.36 -6.72 29.88
N SER A 105 -18.61 -5.97 30.71
CA SER A 105 -17.41 -5.26 30.27
C SER A 105 -16.32 -6.24 29.83
N ILE A 106 -16.06 -7.29 30.62
CA ILE A 106 -15.11 -8.36 30.29
C ILE A 106 -15.55 -9.12 29.04
N ASN A 107 -16.86 -9.35 28.84
CA ASN A 107 -17.34 -10.02 27.64
C ASN A 107 -17.20 -9.12 26.39
N LYS A 108 -17.47 -7.81 26.50
CA LYS A 108 -17.20 -6.83 25.42
C LYS A 108 -15.71 -6.73 25.11
N GLU A 109 -14.84 -6.75 26.11
CA GLU A 109 -13.39 -6.76 25.91
C GLU A 109 -12.91 -8.07 25.25
N LYS A 110 -13.46 -9.22 25.67
CA LYS A 110 -13.22 -10.52 25.04
C LYS A 110 -13.67 -10.54 23.57
N GLU A 111 -14.83 -9.98 23.26
CA GLU A 111 -15.33 -9.85 21.88
C GLU A 111 -14.39 -8.95 21.04
N ALA A 112 -13.99 -7.79 21.56
CA ALA A 112 -13.03 -6.91 20.91
C ALA A 112 -11.65 -7.56 20.72
N LEU A 113 -11.18 -8.34 21.69
CA LEU A 113 -9.93 -9.12 21.57
C LEU A 113 -10.06 -10.26 20.55
N GLN A 114 -11.21 -10.95 20.49
CA GLN A 114 -11.48 -11.97 19.47
C GLN A 114 -11.53 -11.37 18.07
N GLU A 115 -12.16 -10.20 17.90
CA GLU A 115 -12.20 -9.50 16.61
C GLU A 115 -10.81 -8.99 16.19
N LYS A 116 -10.03 -8.44 17.14
CA LYS A 116 -8.63 -8.07 16.91
C LYS A 116 -7.77 -9.28 16.55
N ASN A 117 -8.02 -10.45 17.15
CA ASN A 117 -7.31 -11.70 16.83
C ASN A 117 -7.71 -12.25 15.45
N ARG A 118 -8.99 -12.18 15.07
CA ARG A 118 -9.46 -12.47 13.70
C ARG A 118 -8.79 -11.55 12.68
N SER A 119 -8.71 -10.25 12.98
CA SER A 119 -8.01 -9.27 12.14
C SER A 119 -6.51 -9.59 12.00
N LEU A 120 -5.82 -9.88 13.10
CA LEU A 120 -4.40 -10.29 13.07
C LEU A 120 -4.18 -11.56 12.25
N ASN A 121 -5.01 -12.60 12.43
CA ASN A 121 -4.91 -13.82 11.63
C ASN A 121 -5.15 -13.56 10.14
N SER A 122 -6.15 -12.74 9.78
CA SER A 122 -6.38 -12.35 8.37
C SER A 122 -5.18 -11.59 7.76
N ARG A 123 -4.48 -10.78 8.55
CA ARG A 123 -3.25 -10.09 8.14
C ARG A 123 -2.09 -11.06 8.00
N VAL A 124 -1.92 -12.00 8.93
CA VAL A 124 -0.90 -13.06 8.87
C VAL A 124 -1.11 -13.95 7.65
N ASP A 125 -2.36 -14.30 7.31
CA ASP A 125 -2.69 -15.06 6.10
C ASP A 125 -2.41 -14.26 4.81
N SER A 126 -2.70 -12.95 4.79
CA SER A 126 -2.38 -12.08 3.65
C SER A 126 -0.86 -11.99 3.45
N ILE A 127 -0.12 -11.67 4.51
CA ILE A 127 1.35 -11.61 4.51
C ILE A 127 1.94 -12.96 4.13
N SER A 128 1.39 -14.08 4.60
CA SER A 128 1.87 -15.42 4.24
C SER A 128 1.62 -15.75 2.76
N LYS A 129 0.52 -15.27 2.17
CA LYS A 129 0.22 -15.41 0.73
C LYS A 129 1.13 -14.53 -0.12
N GLU A 130 1.34 -13.28 0.26
CA GLU A 130 2.30 -12.37 -0.38
C GLU A 130 3.73 -12.90 -0.28
N PHE A 131 4.16 -13.37 0.90
CA PHE A 131 5.47 -13.99 1.08
C PHE A 131 5.63 -15.23 0.19
N SER A 132 4.60 -16.06 0.09
CA SER A 132 4.62 -17.23 -0.81
C SER A 132 4.69 -16.83 -2.30
N LYS A 133 3.93 -15.80 -2.71
CA LYS A 133 3.98 -15.21 -4.06
C LYS A 133 5.39 -14.67 -4.36
N ASN A 134 5.93 -13.83 -3.48
CA ASN A 134 7.25 -13.22 -3.63
C ASN A 134 8.38 -14.27 -3.62
N LEU A 135 8.21 -15.39 -2.90
CA LEU A 135 9.17 -16.49 -2.87
C LEU A 135 9.13 -17.32 -4.17
N GLU A 136 7.96 -17.54 -4.77
CA GLU A 136 7.87 -18.09 -6.14
C GLU A 136 8.40 -17.11 -7.19
N GLU A 137 8.06 -15.83 -7.11
CA GLU A 137 8.62 -14.79 -8.01
C GLU A 137 10.15 -14.74 -7.91
N LEU A 138 10.72 -14.85 -6.71
CA LEU A 138 12.15 -14.95 -6.47
C LEU A 138 12.74 -16.28 -6.95
N LYS A 139 11.99 -17.40 -6.94
CA LYS A 139 12.41 -18.66 -7.59
C LYS A 139 12.43 -18.52 -9.11
N THR A 140 11.43 -17.90 -9.74
CA THR A 140 11.44 -17.61 -11.18
C THR A 140 12.57 -16.66 -11.55
N ALA A 141 12.72 -15.54 -10.84
CA ALA A 141 13.82 -14.61 -11.03
C ALA A 141 15.19 -15.27 -10.82
N LYS A 142 15.33 -16.19 -9.84
CA LYS A 142 16.56 -16.97 -9.63
C LYS A 142 16.79 -18.05 -10.70
N LYS A 143 15.74 -18.58 -11.31
CA LYS A 143 15.79 -19.52 -12.46
C LYS A 143 16.15 -18.79 -13.76
N GLU A 144 15.61 -17.60 -13.97
CA GLU A 144 15.93 -16.69 -15.08
C GLU A 144 17.34 -16.11 -14.94
N LEU A 145 17.73 -15.65 -13.74
CA LEU A 145 19.11 -15.31 -13.39
C LEU A 145 20.01 -16.54 -13.57
N GLY A 146 19.55 -17.74 -13.22
CA GLY A 146 20.25 -19.00 -13.49
C GLY A 146 20.46 -19.26 -14.97
N ALA A 147 19.48 -18.96 -15.82
CA ALA A 147 19.58 -19.06 -17.28
C ALA A 147 20.45 -17.94 -17.90
N ALA A 148 20.49 -16.75 -17.30
CA ALA A 148 21.40 -15.67 -17.69
C ALA A 148 22.85 -15.96 -17.25
N LYS A 149 23.02 -16.57 -16.06
CA LYS A 149 24.31 -16.84 -15.39
C LYS A 149 24.93 -18.19 -15.75
N SER A 150 24.16 -19.12 -16.33
CA SER A 150 24.68 -20.37 -16.93
C SER A 150 25.55 -20.14 -18.17
N GLY A 151 25.67 -18.89 -18.61
CA GLY A 151 26.71 -18.46 -19.54
C GLY A 151 26.47 -18.81 -21.01
N SER A 152 25.35 -19.46 -21.37
CA SER A 152 24.95 -19.55 -22.78
C SER A 152 24.52 -18.17 -23.28
N LEU A 153 23.51 -17.55 -22.66
CA LEU A 153 22.98 -16.24 -23.06
C LEU A 153 24.01 -15.11 -22.95
N MET A 154 24.80 -15.06 -21.87
CA MET A 154 25.82 -14.00 -21.71
C MET A 154 26.94 -14.14 -22.75
N ARG A 155 27.44 -15.36 -23.01
CA ARG A 155 28.41 -15.60 -24.11
C ARG A 155 27.78 -15.40 -25.48
N GLU A 156 26.51 -15.72 -25.66
CA GLU A 156 25.80 -15.52 -26.93
C GLU A 156 25.57 -14.03 -27.20
N TYR A 157 25.22 -13.22 -26.19
CA TYR A 157 25.14 -11.77 -26.31
C TYR A 157 26.52 -11.14 -26.52
N GLN A 158 27.56 -11.59 -25.82
CA GLN A 158 28.93 -11.10 -26.01
C GLN A 158 29.51 -11.54 -27.36
N ALA A 159 29.19 -12.73 -27.86
CA ALA A 159 29.55 -13.21 -29.19
C ALA A 159 28.74 -12.50 -30.29
N LYS A 160 27.45 -12.22 -30.07
CA LYS A 160 26.64 -11.38 -30.97
C LYS A 160 27.18 -9.96 -31.01
N TYR A 161 27.49 -9.36 -29.86
CA TYR A 161 28.06 -8.02 -29.74
C TYR A 161 29.40 -7.90 -30.47
N THR A 162 30.37 -8.77 -30.16
CA THR A 162 31.68 -8.79 -30.85
C THR A 162 31.56 -9.10 -32.34
N LYS A 163 30.59 -9.95 -32.75
CA LYS A 163 30.28 -10.18 -34.17
C LYS A 163 29.67 -8.95 -34.86
N THR A 164 28.77 -8.22 -34.20
CA THR A 164 28.22 -6.96 -34.72
C THR A 164 29.25 -5.85 -34.76
N GLU A 165 30.13 -5.75 -33.76
CA GLU A 165 31.23 -4.79 -33.67
C GLU A 165 32.27 -5.05 -34.76
N ALA A 166 32.64 -6.31 -35.00
CA ALA A 166 33.51 -6.70 -36.12
C ALA A 166 32.86 -6.45 -37.49
N LEU A 167 31.54 -6.66 -37.63
CA LEU A 167 30.79 -6.31 -38.84
C LEU A 167 30.76 -4.79 -39.07
N LEU A 168 30.52 -4.01 -38.03
CA LEU A 168 30.48 -2.55 -38.07
C LEU A 168 31.85 -1.99 -38.45
N LYS A 169 32.92 -2.44 -37.81
CA LYS A 169 34.30 -2.07 -38.17
C LYS A 169 34.66 -2.43 -39.62
N LYS A 170 34.26 -3.62 -40.09
CA LYS A 170 34.43 -4.02 -41.49
C LYS A 170 33.64 -3.13 -42.46
N LYS A 171 32.46 -2.66 -42.05
CA LYS A 171 31.65 -1.70 -42.83
C LYS A 171 32.23 -0.29 -42.80
N GLU A 172 32.83 0.15 -41.70
CA GLU A 172 33.58 1.41 -41.62
C GLU A 172 34.81 1.37 -42.54
N GLU A 173 35.59 0.29 -42.53
CA GLU A 173 36.70 0.08 -43.47
C GLU A 173 36.23 0.07 -44.94
N GLU A 174 35.08 -0.53 -45.23
CA GLU A 174 34.46 -0.53 -46.56
C GLU A 174 34.00 0.88 -46.96
N ILE A 175 33.42 1.66 -46.04
CA ILE A 175 33.06 3.07 -46.26
C ILE A 175 34.31 3.93 -46.50
N VAL A 176 35.41 3.71 -45.77
CA VAL A 176 36.68 4.43 -45.99
C VAL A 176 37.23 4.11 -47.39
N LYS A 177 37.28 2.83 -47.78
CA LYS A 177 37.70 2.41 -49.13
C LYS A 177 36.79 2.96 -50.24
N LEU A 178 35.48 3.07 -49.98
CA LEU A 178 34.53 3.68 -50.91
C LEU A 178 34.71 5.19 -51.02
N LYS A 179 34.95 5.90 -49.92
CA LYS A 179 35.28 7.34 -49.92
C LYS A 179 36.59 7.63 -50.65
N GLU A 180 37.60 6.78 -50.50
CA GLU A 180 38.87 6.90 -51.22
C GLU A 180 38.69 6.66 -52.72
N LYS A 181 37.93 5.63 -53.12
CA LYS A 181 37.53 5.41 -54.52
C LYS A 181 36.70 6.57 -55.10
N LEU A 182 35.81 7.15 -54.29
CA LEU A 182 35.00 8.31 -54.67
C LEU A 182 35.91 9.50 -54.99
N LYS A 183 36.80 9.85 -54.05
CA LYS A 183 37.77 10.94 -54.20
C LYS A 183 38.68 10.75 -55.42
N ASN A 184 39.18 9.54 -55.64
CA ASN A 184 39.99 9.24 -56.82
C ASN A 184 39.18 9.42 -58.11
N SER A 185 37.94 8.90 -58.16
CA SER A 185 37.05 9.09 -59.31
C SER A 185 36.62 10.54 -59.56
N GLU A 186 36.49 11.36 -58.51
CA GLU A 186 36.26 12.80 -58.62
C GLU A 186 37.48 13.51 -59.21
N THR A 187 38.68 13.14 -58.75
CA THR A 187 39.95 13.68 -59.24
C THR A 187 40.17 13.32 -60.72
N ASP A 188 39.91 12.06 -61.09
CA ASP A 188 39.97 11.58 -62.48
C ASP A 188 38.96 12.31 -63.37
N SER A 189 37.71 12.45 -62.91
CA SER A 189 36.66 13.19 -63.63
C SER A 189 37.04 14.67 -63.86
N GLU A 190 37.65 15.32 -62.87
CA GLU A 190 38.12 16.70 -63.01
C GLU A 190 39.33 16.81 -63.96
N ASN A 191 40.23 15.82 -63.96
CA ASN A 191 41.33 15.74 -64.91
C ASN A 191 40.81 15.54 -66.35
N THR A 192 39.90 14.58 -66.58
CA THR A 192 39.24 14.39 -67.89
C THR A 192 38.45 15.63 -68.31
N ARG A 193 37.87 16.39 -67.37
CA ARG A 193 37.19 17.67 -67.67
C ARG A 193 38.20 18.74 -68.14
N LYS A 194 39.35 18.86 -67.48
CA LYS A 194 40.44 19.79 -67.88
C LYS A 194 41.00 19.41 -69.25
N GLU A 195 41.19 18.12 -69.49
CA GLU A 195 41.65 17.57 -70.76
C GLU A 195 40.62 17.83 -71.88
N ASN A 196 39.33 17.57 -71.66
CA ASN A 196 38.26 17.93 -72.60
C ASN A 196 38.25 19.42 -72.95
N ILE A 197 38.41 20.32 -71.97
CA ILE A 197 38.50 21.77 -72.22
C ILE A 197 39.73 22.09 -73.09
N ASN A 198 40.85 21.40 -72.88
CA ASN A 198 42.06 21.59 -73.67
C ASN A 198 41.91 21.07 -75.11
N LEU A 199 41.38 19.85 -75.29
CA LEU A 199 41.05 19.26 -76.58
C LEU A 199 40.06 20.13 -77.37
N GLN A 200 39.01 20.64 -76.71
CA GLN A 200 38.03 21.54 -77.33
C GLN A 200 38.66 22.87 -77.77
N ARG A 201 39.61 23.43 -76.99
CA ARG A 201 40.41 24.60 -77.42
C ARG A 201 41.28 24.27 -78.63
N GLN A 202 41.99 23.14 -78.63
CA GLN A 202 42.82 22.70 -79.76
C GLN A 202 41.99 22.51 -81.04
N ILE A 203 40.84 21.85 -80.94
CA ILE A 203 39.85 21.69 -82.01
C ILE A 203 39.43 23.07 -82.56
N SER A 204 39.04 24.01 -81.70
CA SER A 204 38.66 25.36 -82.15
C SER A 204 39.80 26.15 -82.80
N GLY A 205 41.06 25.87 -82.43
CA GLY A 205 42.25 26.44 -83.05
C GLY A 205 42.51 25.85 -84.44
N LEU A 206 42.42 24.53 -84.57
CA LEU A 206 42.56 23.81 -85.84
C LEU A 206 41.41 24.14 -86.81
N GLU A 207 40.19 24.37 -86.34
CA GLU A 207 39.07 24.84 -87.17
C GLU A 207 39.36 26.22 -87.76
N LYS A 208 39.82 27.18 -86.95
CA LYS A 208 40.27 28.50 -87.43
C LYS A 208 41.43 28.40 -88.41
N GLU A 209 42.42 27.54 -88.14
CA GLU A 209 43.55 27.34 -89.06
C GLU A 209 43.08 26.71 -90.38
N ARG A 210 42.23 25.68 -90.33
CA ARG A 210 41.62 25.04 -91.51
C ARG A 210 40.85 26.05 -92.35
N ASP A 211 40.07 26.92 -91.73
CA ASP A 211 39.24 27.91 -92.43
C ASP A 211 40.10 29.02 -93.06
N MET A 212 41.17 29.47 -92.38
CA MET A 212 42.18 30.34 -92.98
C MET A 212 42.95 29.67 -94.13
N LEU A 213 43.32 28.39 -93.99
CA LEU A 213 43.99 27.61 -95.03
C LEU A 213 43.08 27.42 -96.24
N LYS A 214 41.79 27.14 -96.03
CA LYS A 214 40.78 27.02 -97.09
C LYS A 214 40.60 28.35 -97.83
N GLN A 215 40.44 29.47 -97.11
CA GLN A 215 40.34 30.80 -97.71
C GLN A 215 41.62 31.17 -98.49
N ASN A 216 42.80 30.80 -98.00
CA ASN A 216 44.06 31.02 -98.70
C ASN A 216 44.22 30.10 -99.93
N LEU A 217 43.75 28.85 -99.85
CA LEU A 217 43.71 27.93 -100.99
C LEU A 217 42.79 28.48 -102.09
N GLU A 218 41.58 28.94 -101.73
CA GLU A 218 40.63 29.59 -102.65
C GLU A 218 41.25 30.85 -103.29
N ARG A 219 41.91 31.72 -102.50
CA ARG A 219 42.63 32.90 -103.02
C ARG A 219 43.81 32.57 -103.94
N VAL A 220 44.49 31.45 -103.72
CA VAL A 220 45.58 30.97 -104.58
C VAL A 220 45.00 30.33 -105.85
N GLN A 221 43.94 29.54 -105.76
CA GLN A 221 43.22 28.98 -106.90
C GLN A 221 42.63 30.08 -107.80
N GLN A 222 42.14 31.19 -107.23
CA GLN A 222 41.73 32.39 -107.97
C GLN A 222 42.89 33.20 -108.59
N LYS A 223 44.15 32.84 -108.32
CA LYS A 223 45.37 33.58 -108.75
C LYS A 223 46.37 32.75 -109.56
N LEU A 224 45.97 31.57 -110.06
CA LEU A 224 46.63 30.94 -111.23
C LEU A 224 45.71 31.21 -112.44
N GLU A 225 46.20 31.62 -113.61
CA GLU A 225 47.54 31.39 -114.21
C GLU A 225 48.54 32.56 -114.13
N PRO A 226 49.85 32.34 -114.41
CA PRO A 226 50.59 31.07 -114.50
C PRO A 226 51.76 30.99 -113.47
N VAL A 227 52.69 30.07 -113.73
CA VAL A 227 54.02 29.88 -113.10
C VAL A 227 54.10 28.89 -111.93
N THR A 228 55.09 28.00 -112.08
CA THR A 228 55.28 26.70 -111.44
C THR A 228 55.49 26.75 -109.92
N ILE A 229 55.89 27.89 -109.37
CA ILE A 229 56.14 28.13 -107.94
C ILE A 229 54.84 27.95 -107.13
N SER A 230 53.68 28.29 -107.71
CA SER A 230 52.39 28.16 -107.04
C SER A 230 51.97 26.70 -106.83
N LYS A 231 52.42 25.76 -107.69
CA LYS A 231 52.06 24.33 -107.58
C LYS A 231 52.74 23.63 -106.40
N SER A 232 53.97 23.99 -106.05
CA SER A 232 54.62 23.43 -104.85
C SER A 232 53.97 23.96 -103.57
N LYS A 233 53.60 25.25 -103.54
CA LYS A 233 52.90 25.83 -102.39
C LYS A 233 51.49 25.25 -102.22
N ILE A 234 50.74 25.04 -103.32
CA ILE A 234 49.45 24.33 -103.27
C ILE A 234 49.63 22.94 -102.65
N ARG A 235 50.57 22.12 -103.14
CA ARG A 235 50.84 20.78 -102.58
C ARG A 235 51.23 20.81 -101.09
N GLU A 236 52.01 21.81 -100.67
CA GLU A 236 52.37 21.98 -99.26
C GLU A 236 51.13 22.29 -98.40
N LEU A 237 50.25 23.18 -98.87
CA LEU A 237 49.00 23.52 -98.19
C LEU A 237 48.01 22.35 -98.18
N GLU A 238 47.89 21.59 -99.27
CA GLU A 238 47.09 20.35 -99.37
C GLU A 238 47.58 19.29 -98.39
N THR A 239 48.90 19.11 -98.28
CA THR A 239 49.52 18.16 -97.34
C THR A 239 49.25 18.58 -95.89
N ARG A 240 49.48 19.86 -95.55
CA ARG A 240 49.16 20.43 -94.23
C ARG A 240 47.67 20.31 -93.89
N LEU A 241 46.78 20.56 -94.85
CA LEU A 241 45.32 20.44 -94.68
C LEU A 241 44.91 18.98 -94.45
N SER A 242 45.47 18.04 -95.22
CA SER A 242 45.30 16.59 -95.02
C SER A 242 45.73 16.18 -93.61
N ASP A 243 46.90 16.60 -93.16
CA ASP A 243 47.44 16.17 -91.87
C ASP A 243 46.72 16.85 -90.69
N ASN A 244 46.28 18.10 -90.83
CA ASN A 244 45.39 18.73 -89.85
C ASN A 244 44.00 18.07 -89.82
N ASN A 245 43.45 17.63 -90.95
CA ASN A 245 42.21 16.85 -90.98
C ASN A 245 42.36 15.48 -90.30
N LYS A 246 43.51 14.78 -90.48
CA LYS A 246 43.81 13.53 -89.76
C LYS A 246 43.92 13.77 -88.26
N LYS A 247 44.63 14.82 -87.83
CA LYS A 247 44.72 15.23 -86.41
C LYS A 247 43.34 15.56 -85.83
N TYR A 248 42.51 16.30 -86.55
CA TYR A 248 41.13 16.62 -86.15
C TYR A 248 40.29 15.36 -85.97
N ALA A 249 40.37 14.41 -86.90
CA ALA A 249 39.64 13.15 -86.82
C ALA A 249 40.07 12.29 -85.61
N LEU A 250 41.38 12.26 -85.29
CA LEU A 250 41.90 11.61 -84.09
C LEU A 250 41.41 12.31 -82.81
N LEU A 251 41.62 13.62 -82.69
CA LEU A 251 41.18 14.42 -81.54
C LEU A 251 39.67 14.32 -81.29
N LYS A 252 38.85 14.30 -82.35
CA LYS A 252 37.40 14.09 -82.24
C LYS A 252 37.05 12.69 -81.72
N LYS A 253 37.75 11.65 -82.18
CA LYS A 253 37.55 10.27 -81.71
C LYS A 253 37.94 10.10 -80.25
N ASP A 254 39.02 10.75 -79.81
CA ASP A 254 39.48 10.73 -78.42
C ASP A 254 38.52 11.52 -77.50
N LEU A 255 37.99 12.66 -77.97
CA LEU A 255 36.91 13.41 -77.31
C LEU A 255 35.63 12.56 -77.15
N GLU A 256 35.20 11.85 -78.19
CA GLU A 256 34.04 10.95 -78.12
C GLU A 256 34.26 9.77 -77.15
N LYS A 257 35.50 9.27 -77.04
CA LYS A 257 35.88 8.24 -76.06
C LYS A 257 35.84 8.79 -74.63
N ALA A 258 36.44 9.96 -74.39
CA ALA A 258 36.43 10.62 -73.08
C ALA A 258 35.01 10.98 -72.60
N ILE A 259 34.11 11.38 -73.50
CA ILE A 259 32.69 11.63 -73.16
C ILE A 259 31.99 10.34 -72.72
N LYS A 260 32.23 9.21 -73.40
CA LYS A 260 31.65 7.90 -73.02
C LYS A 260 32.20 7.39 -71.69
N GLU A 261 33.50 7.53 -71.46
CA GLU A 261 34.15 7.17 -70.20
C GLU A 261 33.62 8.02 -69.04
N ARG A 262 33.48 9.34 -69.23
CA ARG A 262 32.85 10.24 -68.24
C ARG A 262 31.41 9.83 -67.93
N GLY A 263 30.57 9.54 -68.93
CA GLY A 263 29.20 9.08 -68.71
C GLY A 263 29.12 7.77 -67.91
N SER A 264 30.06 6.85 -68.15
CA SER A 264 30.18 5.62 -67.36
C SER A 264 30.63 5.90 -65.91
N LEU A 265 31.50 6.87 -65.68
CA LEU A 265 31.93 7.27 -64.34
C LEU A 265 30.83 7.99 -63.57
N GLU A 266 30.09 8.91 -64.21
CA GLU A 266 28.93 9.59 -63.61
C GLU A 266 27.82 8.60 -63.21
N GLY A 267 27.54 7.58 -64.04
CA GLY A 267 26.61 6.50 -63.68
C GLY A 267 27.07 5.67 -62.47
N ARG A 268 28.36 5.34 -62.39
CA ARG A 268 28.95 4.65 -61.21
C ARG A 268 28.93 5.53 -59.97
N LEU A 269 29.15 6.83 -60.12
CA LEU A 269 29.10 7.82 -59.03
C LEU A 269 27.69 7.89 -58.43
N GLN A 270 26.66 7.97 -59.26
CA GLN A 270 25.26 7.95 -58.82
C GLN A 270 24.89 6.65 -58.10
N GLN A 271 25.32 5.48 -58.63
CA GLN A 271 25.11 4.20 -57.95
C GLN A 271 25.80 4.13 -56.59
N ALA A 272 27.04 4.63 -56.49
CA ALA A 272 27.77 4.71 -55.22
C ALA A 272 27.10 5.65 -54.21
N GLN A 273 26.57 6.79 -54.65
CA GLN A 273 25.81 7.73 -53.81
C GLN A 273 24.50 7.12 -53.30
N GLN A 274 23.76 6.39 -54.15
CA GLN A 274 22.55 5.67 -53.74
C GLN A 274 22.85 4.59 -52.70
N LEU A 275 23.89 3.78 -52.93
CA LEU A 275 24.37 2.77 -51.96
C LEU A 275 24.79 3.41 -50.63
N LEU A 276 25.51 4.53 -50.66
CA LEU A 276 25.93 5.25 -49.46
C LEU A 276 24.73 5.76 -48.66
N THR A 277 23.72 6.31 -49.34
CA THR A 277 22.47 6.79 -48.70
C THR A 277 21.70 5.62 -48.05
N LEU A 278 21.65 4.47 -48.72
CA LEU A 278 20.95 3.28 -48.23
C LEU A 278 21.68 2.67 -47.01
N LEU A 279 23.01 2.59 -47.03
CA LEU A 279 23.84 2.19 -45.89
C LEU A 279 23.71 3.17 -44.71
N GLN A 280 23.69 4.48 -44.97
CA GLN A 280 23.47 5.49 -43.92
C GLN A 280 22.08 5.36 -43.28
N LYS A 281 21.05 4.99 -44.06
CA LYS A 281 19.71 4.73 -43.53
C LYS A 281 19.71 3.49 -42.62
N GLN A 282 20.28 2.37 -43.08
CA GLN A 282 20.39 1.15 -42.25
C GLN A 282 21.17 1.39 -40.95
N ALA A 283 22.30 2.10 -41.02
CA ALA A 283 23.10 2.43 -39.82
C ALA A 283 22.31 3.29 -38.81
N ARG A 284 21.43 4.20 -39.27
CA ARG A 284 20.54 4.98 -38.39
C ARG A 284 19.46 4.11 -37.75
N GLU A 285 18.89 3.17 -38.50
CA GLU A 285 17.87 2.22 -37.99
C GLU A 285 18.48 1.28 -36.94
N GLU A 286 19.65 0.72 -37.20
CA GLU A 286 20.40 -0.12 -36.24
C GLU A 286 20.81 0.67 -34.98
N LEU A 287 21.28 1.91 -35.13
CA LEU A 287 21.60 2.79 -34.00
C LEU A 287 20.35 3.13 -33.17
N GLY A 288 19.20 3.33 -33.80
CA GLY A 288 17.91 3.54 -33.12
C GLY A 288 17.52 2.32 -32.29
N ALA A 289 17.57 1.12 -32.88
CA ALA A 289 17.29 -0.13 -32.18
C ALA A 289 18.29 -0.43 -31.04
N ALA A 290 19.55 -0.01 -31.18
CA ALA A 290 20.55 -0.11 -30.12
C ALA A 290 20.24 0.84 -28.95
N LYS A 291 19.87 2.10 -29.23
CA LYS A 291 19.45 3.07 -28.20
C LYS A 291 18.20 2.61 -27.44
N GLU A 292 17.22 2.05 -28.12
CA GLU A 292 16.00 1.52 -27.47
C GLU A 292 16.32 0.35 -26.53
N LYS A 293 17.25 -0.54 -26.91
CA LYS A 293 17.73 -1.62 -26.03
C LYS A 293 18.53 -1.09 -24.84
N LEU A 294 19.33 -0.04 -25.01
CA LEU A 294 20.07 0.60 -23.92
C LEU A 294 19.11 1.24 -22.90
N ALA A 295 18.09 1.97 -23.37
CA ALA A 295 17.07 2.56 -22.50
C ALA A 295 16.31 1.49 -21.69
N LYS A 296 15.96 0.35 -22.31
CA LYS A 296 15.35 -0.81 -21.61
C LYS A 296 16.30 -1.42 -20.58
N TYR A 297 17.61 -1.45 -20.84
CA TYR A 297 18.61 -1.92 -19.87
C TYR A 297 18.77 -0.97 -18.67
N GLU A 298 18.80 0.34 -18.91
CA GLU A 298 18.87 1.35 -17.84
C GLU A 298 17.61 1.34 -16.96
N GLN A 299 16.43 1.17 -17.56
CA GLN A 299 15.18 0.96 -16.83
C GLN A 299 15.27 -0.29 -15.93
N LEU A 300 15.63 -1.45 -16.47
CA LEU A 300 15.79 -2.69 -15.69
C LEU A 300 16.84 -2.58 -14.58
N LYS A 301 17.88 -1.75 -14.76
CA LYS A 301 18.87 -1.45 -13.71
C LYS A 301 18.26 -0.62 -12.58
N ALA A 302 17.49 0.42 -12.91
CA ALA A 302 16.79 1.24 -11.91
C ALA A 302 15.74 0.42 -11.14
N ASP A 303 14.96 -0.42 -11.84
CA ASP A 303 13.98 -1.31 -11.23
C ASP A 303 14.65 -2.31 -10.27
N LYS A 304 15.82 -2.86 -10.65
CA LYS A 304 16.63 -3.70 -9.76
C LYS A 304 17.08 -2.96 -8.50
N GLU A 305 17.58 -1.73 -8.63
CA GLU A 305 18.06 -0.94 -7.49
C GLU A 305 16.90 -0.58 -6.54
N ARG A 306 15.70 -0.27 -7.07
CA ARG A 306 14.47 -0.10 -6.28
C ARG A 306 14.07 -1.37 -5.53
N LEU A 307 14.12 -2.54 -6.18
CA LEU A 307 13.80 -3.82 -5.55
C LEU A 307 14.82 -4.22 -4.47
N GLU A 308 16.11 -3.92 -4.66
CA GLU A 308 17.14 -4.14 -3.63
C GLU A 308 16.91 -3.23 -2.40
N GLN A 309 16.49 -1.98 -2.59
CA GLN A 309 16.10 -1.09 -1.49
C GLN A 309 14.83 -1.57 -0.76
N ALA A 310 13.80 -1.98 -1.51
CA ALA A 310 12.56 -2.53 -0.93
C ALA A 310 12.81 -3.80 -0.12
N LEU A 311 13.73 -4.67 -0.56
CA LEU A 311 14.16 -5.86 0.20
C LEU A 311 14.85 -5.48 1.52
N VAL A 312 15.74 -4.48 1.51
CA VAL A 312 16.38 -3.99 2.75
C VAL A 312 15.34 -3.42 3.73
N GLN A 313 14.34 -2.69 3.23
CA GLN A 313 13.26 -2.16 4.06
C GLN A 313 12.41 -3.30 4.66
N LEU A 314 12.00 -4.27 3.85
CA LEU A 314 11.26 -5.46 4.31
C LEU A 314 12.07 -6.28 5.33
N GLU A 315 13.40 -6.37 5.20
CA GLU A 315 14.25 -7.01 6.21
C GLU A 315 14.30 -6.22 7.54
N GLN A 316 14.28 -4.88 7.49
CA GLN A 316 14.19 -4.04 8.70
C GLN A 316 12.83 -4.17 9.37
N ASP A 317 11.74 -4.11 8.59
CA ASP A 317 10.38 -4.23 9.09
C ASP A 317 10.15 -5.62 9.71
N ARG A 318 10.67 -6.68 9.07
CA ARG A 318 10.66 -8.04 9.65
C ARG A 318 11.41 -8.11 10.97
N ARG A 319 12.54 -7.41 11.13
CA ARG A 319 13.27 -7.33 12.41
C ARG A 319 12.47 -6.58 13.48
N SER A 320 11.79 -5.48 13.10
CA SER A 320 10.91 -4.72 13.99
C SER A 320 9.75 -5.59 14.50
N ASP A 321 9.08 -6.30 13.59
CA ASP A 321 7.95 -7.16 13.96
C ASP A 321 8.38 -8.40 14.75
N THR A 322 9.57 -8.98 14.51
CA THR A 322 10.10 -10.02 15.42
C THR A 322 10.30 -9.51 16.85
N GLY A 323 10.70 -8.25 17.02
CA GLY A 323 10.79 -7.62 18.34
C GLY A 323 9.43 -7.47 19.02
N LYS A 324 8.40 -7.04 18.27
CA LYS A 324 7.03 -6.91 18.78
C LYS A 324 6.42 -8.27 19.15
N THR A 325 6.69 -9.34 18.39
CA THR A 325 6.23 -10.69 18.75
C THR A 325 6.88 -11.20 20.04
N GLU A 326 8.16 -10.92 20.27
CA GLU A 326 8.81 -11.33 21.53
C GLU A 326 8.32 -10.50 22.71
N GLU A 327 8.06 -9.19 22.52
CA GLU A 327 7.41 -8.35 23.55
C GLU A 327 5.99 -8.84 23.90
N LEU A 328 5.20 -9.23 22.89
CA LEU A 328 3.87 -9.83 23.09
C LEU A 328 3.95 -11.19 23.79
N ARG A 329 4.97 -12.01 23.48
CA ARG A 329 5.23 -13.28 24.15
C ARG A 329 5.57 -13.09 25.63
N ILE A 330 6.45 -12.14 25.96
CA ILE A 330 6.79 -11.79 27.35
C ILE A 330 5.55 -11.30 28.11
N LYS A 331 4.69 -10.50 27.47
CA LYS A 331 3.40 -10.07 28.05
C LYS A 331 2.44 -11.25 28.25
N LEU A 332 2.36 -12.18 27.30
CA LEU A 332 1.55 -13.39 27.42
C LEU A 332 2.01 -14.29 28.58
N ASP A 333 3.31 -14.55 28.69
CA ASP A 333 3.90 -15.31 29.80
C ASP A 333 3.66 -14.61 31.15
N THR A 334 3.70 -13.26 31.18
CA THR A 334 3.36 -12.48 32.38
C THR A 334 1.88 -12.66 32.77
N VAL A 335 0.96 -12.60 31.81
CA VAL A 335 -0.48 -12.80 32.04
C VAL A 335 -0.78 -14.24 32.46
N LEU A 336 -0.13 -15.25 31.87
CA LEU A 336 -0.26 -16.65 32.28
C LEU A 336 0.21 -16.88 33.72
N ASN A 337 1.33 -16.27 34.13
CA ASN A 337 1.80 -16.33 35.52
C ASN A 337 0.82 -15.65 36.50
N GLN A 338 0.24 -14.51 36.13
CA GLN A 338 -0.80 -13.84 36.94
C GLN A 338 -2.08 -14.68 37.04
N LEU A 339 -2.49 -15.33 35.94
CA LEU A 339 -3.64 -16.23 35.93
C LEU A 339 -3.42 -17.41 36.90
N GLY A 340 -2.26 -18.06 36.85
CA GLY A 340 -1.92 -19.15 37.78
C GLY A 340 -1.88 -18.71 39.25
N GLN A 341 -1.44 -17.49 39.54
CA GLN A 341 -1.55 -16.91 40.90
C GLN A 341 -3.01 -16.76 41.33
N LYS A 342 -3.89 -16.27 40.45
CA LYS A 342 -5.33 -16.13 40.74
C LYS A 342 -6.06 -17.47 40.84
N GLU A 343 -5.67 -18.48 40.07
CA GLU A 343 -6.18 -19.86 40.25
C GLU A 343 -5.79 -20.44 41.61
N ASN A 344 -4.57 -20.18 42.09
CA ASN A 344 -4.13 -20.56 43.43
C ASN A 344 -4.94 -19.82 44.53
N GLU A 345 -5.17 -18.52 44.40
CA GLU A 345 -6.05 -17.76 45.31
C GLU A 345 -7.48 -18.33 45.34
N VAL A 346 -8.08 -18.62 44.19
CA VAL A 346 -9.41 -19.24 44.09
C VAL A 346 -9.44 -20.63 44.73
N THR A 347 -8.35 -21.39 44.60
CA THR A 347 -8.23 -22.72 45.21
C THR A 347 -8.11 -22.64 46.73
N ALA A 348 -7.37 -21.66 47.26
CA ALA A 348 -7.32 -21.37 48.70
C ALA A 348 -8.71 -20.95 49.24
N LEU A 349 -9.40 -20.02 48.57
CA LEU A 349 -10.75 -19.60 48.96
C LEU A 349 -11.77 -20.75 48.92
N ARG A 350 -11.65 -21.69 47.98
CA ARG A 350 -12.48 -22.93 47.98
C ARG A 350 -12.19 -23.83 49.17
N SER A 351 -10.94 -23.92 49.61
CA SER A 351 -10.55 -24.64 50.84
C SER A 351 -11.18 -23.97 52.07
N ASP A 352 -11.10 -22.65 52.18
CA ASP A 352 -11.66 -21.88 53.30
C ASP A 352 -13.21 -21.97 53.35
N ILE A 353 -13.88 -21.94 52.19
CA ILE A 353 -15.33 -22.19 52.13
C ILE A 353 -15.66 -23.61 52.63
N SER A 354 -14.82 -24.59 52.32
CA SER A 354 -15.03 -25.99 52.73
C SER A 354 -14.80 -26.19 54.24
N SER A 355 -13.81 -25.50 54.83
CA SER A 355 -13.58 -25.52 56.28
C SER A 355 -14.72 -24.83 57.03
N LEU A 356 -15.18 -23.66 56.57
CA LEU A 356 -16.34 -22.94 57.13
C LEU A 356 -17.66 -23.74 57.01
N GLN A 357 -17.86 -24.48 55.91
CA GLN A 357 -19.00 -25.40 55.78
C GLN A 357 -18.93 -26.55 56.81
N THR A 358 -17.72 -27.06 57.06
CA THR A 358 -17.48 -28.11 58.07
C THR A 358 -17.72 -27.60 59.48
N GLU A 359 -17.22 -26.41 59.82
CA GLU A 359 -17.47 -25.74 61.10
C GLU A 359 -18.96 -25.45 61.31
N ARG A 360 -19.66 -24.97 60.28
CA ARG A 360 -21.12 -24.78 60.32
C ARG A 360 -21.87 -26.08 60.59
N MET A 361 -21.45 -27.21 60.01
CA MET A 361 -22.04 -28.52 60.32
C MET A 361 -21.78 -28.94 61.78
N GLN A 362 -20.58 -28.71 62.31
CA GLN A 362 -20.25 -28.99 63.71
C GLN A 362 -21.09 -28.13 64.67
N LEU A 363 -21.23 -26.82 64.42
CA LEU A 363 -22.07 -25.91 65.19
C LEU A 363 -23.56 -26.30 65.11
N SER A 364 -24.04 -26.74 63.94
CA SER A 364 -25.39 -27.29 63.78
C SER A 364 -25.59 -28.57 64.60
N GLY A 365 -24.59 -29.45 64.64
CA GLY A 365 -24.60 -30.66 65.48
C GLY A 365 -24.65 -30.32 66.98
N GLN A 366 -23.81 -29.38 67.44
CA GLN A 366 -23.82 -28.92 68.83
C GLN A 366 -25.15 -28.24 69.22
N SER A 367 -25.78 -27.51 68.30
CA SER A 367 -27.12 -26.93 68.49
C SER A 367 -28.18 -28.03 68.66
N GLY A 368 -28.17 -29.05 67.79
CA GLY A 368 -29.04 -30.22 67.89
C GLY A 368 -28.86 -31.00 69.19
N GLU A 369 -27.62 -31.21 69.65
CA GLU A 369 -27.36 -31.82 70.96
C GLU A 369 -27.88 -30.98 72.13
N ARG A 370 -27.72 -29.65 72.08
CA ARG A 370 -28.22 -28.74 73.12
C ARG A 370 -29.76 -28.76 73.19
N LEU A 371 -30.43 -28.78 72.05
CA LEU A 371 -31.89 -28.96 71.96
C LEU A 371 -32.35 -30.33 72.51
N SER A 372 -31.65 -31.41 72.17
CA SER A 372 -31.94 -32.76 72.68
C SER A 372 -31.77 -32.86 74.21
N ARG A 373 -30.73 -32.20 74.76
CA ARG A 373 -30.52 -32.10 76.22
C ARG A 373 -31.59 -31.21 76.90
N ALA A 374 -32.10 -30.17 76.23
CA ALA A 374 -33.20 -29.35 76.73
C ALA A 374 -34.54 -30.12 76.74
N GLN A 375 -34.87 -30.85 75.67
CA GLN A 375 -36.07 -31.70 75.61
C GLN A 375 -36.02 -32.84 76.64
N LYS A 376 -34.85 -33.45 76.89
CA LYS A 376 -34.70 -34.44 77.98
C LYS A 376 -34.90 -33.84 79.37
N LYS A 377 -34.53 -32.57 79.61
CA LYS A 377 -34.81 -31.87 80.87
C LYS A 377 -36.29 -31.50 81.05
N SER A 378 -37.00 -31.15 79.97
CA SER A 378 -38.45 -30.92 80.01
C SER A 378 -39.21 -32.22 80.36
N ARG A 379 -38.86 -33.35 79.74
CA ARG A 379 -39.51 -34.65 80.02
C ARG A 379 -39.16 -35.28 81.39
N SER A 380 -38.24 -34.70 82.16
CA SER A 380 -37.92 -35.17 83.52
C SER A 380 -38.59 -34.37 84.64
N SER A 381 -39.31 -33.27 84.34
CA SER A 381 -39.97 -32.43 85.36
C SER A 381 -41.50 -32.56 85.38
N ASP A 382 -42.13 -33.04 84.31
CA ASP A 382 -43.60 -33.25 84.25
C ASP A 382 -44.04 -34.66 84.72
N MET A 383 -43.24 -35.35 85.53
CA MET A 383 -43.56 -36.70 86.05
C MET A 383 -43.42 -36.81 87.59
N GLN A 384 -43.77 -35.73 88.30
CA GLN A 384 -43.94 -35.70 89.76
C GLN A 384 -45.14 -34.83 90.19
N LEU A 385 -46.37 -35.30 89.99
CA LEU A 385 -47.52 -35.02 90.88
C LEU A 385 -48.78 -35.81 90.44
N ASN A 386 -49.43 -36.46 91.42
CA ASN A 386 -50.63 -37.31 91.31
C ASN A 386 -50.43 -38.65 90.52
N GLN A 387 -50.89 -39.80 91.02
CA GLN A 387 -51.71 -40.07 92.20
C GLN A 387 -51.52 -41.51 92.71
N GLY A 388 -51.79 -41.75 94.00
CA GLY A 388 -51.93 -43.08 94.56
C GLY A 388 -52.73 -43.07 95.87
N GLN A 389 -53.56 -44.12 96.06
CA GLN A 389 -54.25 -44.53 97.32
C GLN A 389 -55.41 -43.61 97.79
N ASN A 390 -56.57 -44.05 98.32
CA ASN A 390 -57.18 -45.34 98.69
C ASN A 390 -58.73 -45.22 98.46
N VAL A 391 -59.61 -46.23 98.24
CA VAL A 391 -59.93 -47.50 98.95
C VAL A 391 -60.60 -47.24 100.33
N GLU A 392 -61.82 -47.68 100.69
CA GLU A 392 -62.95 -48.38 100.01
C GLU A 392 -64.22 -48.38 100.94
N ILE A 393 -65.37 -48.99 100.53
CA ILE A 393 -66.30 -49.89 101.30
C ILE A 393 -67.85 -49.65 101.16
N ASN A 394 -68.55 -50.72 100.74
CA ASN A 394 -69.95 -51.20 100.95
C ASN A 394 -71.27 -50.46 100.60
N GLN A 395 -72.02 -51.13 99.70
CA GLN A 395 -73.39 -51.71 99.83
C GLN A 395 -74.71 -50.89 99.75
N MET A 396 -75.58 -51.41 98.85
CA MET A 396 -77.06 -51.44 98.80
C MET A 396 -77.87 -50.12 98.66
N GLY A 397 -78.59 -50.01 97.54
CA GLY A 397 -79.57 -48.96 97.24
C GLY A 397 -80.03 -49.01 95.77
N GLU A 398 -80.94 -49.92 95.43
CA GLU A 398 -81.24 -50.29 94.04
C GLU A 398 -82.33 -49.46 93.33
N THR A 399 -82.20 -49.39 92.00
CA THR A 399 -83.30 -49.31 91.00
C THR A 399 -84.24 -48.10 90.96
N SER A 400 -83.72 -46.92 90.60
CA SER A 400 -84.48 -45.96 89.74
C SER A 400 -83.58 -45.03 88.93
N GLU A 401 -82.58 -44.39 89.55
CA GLU A 401 -81.72 -43.39 88.87
C GLU A 401 -80.79 -43.97 87.78
N GLY A 402 -80.51 -45.27 87.83
CA GLY A 402 -79.61 -45.95 86.90
C GLY A 402 -80.08 -45.98 85.44
N MET A 403 -81.39 -45.88 85.18
CA MET A 403 -81.91 -45.74 83.81
C MET A 403 -81.89 -44.29 83.33
N GLN A 404 -82.23 -43.32 84.20
CA GLN A 404 -82.20 -41.90 83.85
C GLN A 404 -80.78 -41.43 83.47
N ASN A 405 -79.76 -41.87 84.22
CA ASN A 405 -78.36 -41.53 83.93
C ASN A 405 -77.82 -42.22 82.66
N LYS A 406 -78.33 -43.41 82.29
CA LYS A 406 -78.02 -44.04 81.00
C LYS A 406 -78.68 -43.31 79.83
N LEU A 407 -79.93 -42.88 79.99
CA LEU A 407 -80.66 -42.10 78.99
C LEU A 407 -80.02 -40.73 78.77
N ASN A 408 -79.66 -40.02 79.83
CA ASN A 408 -78.97 -38.73 79.76
C ASN A 408 -77.58 -38.84 79.11
N ARG A 409 -76.83 -39.93 79.38
CA ARG A 409 -75.58 -40.23 78.64
C ARG A 409 -75.84 -40.53 77.17
N ALA A 410 -76.91 -41.24 76.82
CA ALA A 410 -77.25 -41.52 75.43
C ALA A 410 -77.60 -40.23 74.67
N TYR A 411 -78.36 -39.30 75.27
CA TYR A 411 -78.61 -37.98 74.68
C TYR A 411 -77.34 -37.13 74.54
N ALA A 412 -76.50 -37.07 75.58
CA ALA A 412 -75.23 -36.34 75.49
C ALA A 412 -74.28 -36.91 74.41
N LEU A 413 -74.23 -38.23 74.24
CA LEU A 413 -73.50 -38.89 73.16
C LEU A 413 -74.13 -38.63 71.79
N TYR A 414 -75.46 -38.62 71.69
CA TYR A 414 -76.17 -38.27 70.46
C TYR A 414 -75.92 -36.82 70.04
N ASP A 415 -75.97 -35.86 70.96
CA ASP A 415 -75.68 -34.45 70.69
C ASP A 415 -74.20 -34.24 70.34
N THR A 416 -73.29 -34.98 70.98
CA THR A 416 -71.86 -34.98 70.62
C THR A 416 -71.63 -35.54 69.22
N ALA A 417 -72.25 -36.67 68.88
CA ALA A 417 -72.18 -37.28 67.55
C ALA A 417 -72.81 -36.37 66.48
N LYS A 418 -73.94 -35.73 66.78
CA LYS A 418 -74.60 -34.75 65.90
C LYS A 418 -73.71 -33.52 65.67
N SER A 419 -73.06 -33.01 66.73
CA SER A 419 -72.05 -31.94 66.62
C SER A 419 -70.86 -32.34 65.74
N GLN A 420 -70.37 -33.59 65.89
CA GLN A 420 -69.30 -34.12 65.04
C GLN A 420 -69.74 -34.28 63.57
N VAL A 421 -70.96 -34.77 63.31
CA VAL A 421 -71.52 -34.88 61.95
C VAL A 421 -71.64 -33.52 61.27
N VAL A 422 -72.06 -32.47 62.01
CA VAL A 422 -72.07 -31.09 61.49
C VAL A 422 -70.66 -30.63 61.14
N LYS A 423 -69.67 -30.78 62.03
CA LYS A 423 -68.27 -30.41 61.76
C LYS A 423 -67.65 -31.18 60.59
N ILE A 424 -67.99 -32.46 60.42
CA ILE A 424 -67.55 -33.28 59.29
C ILE A 424 -68.19 -32.76 57.99
N SER A 425 -69.47 -32.37 58.03
CA SER A 425 -70.17 -31.79 56.87
C SER A 425 -69.57 -30.43 56.47
N GLU A 426 -69.25 -29.57 57.43
CA GLU A 426 -68.55 -28.29 57.20
C GLU A 426 -67.15 -28.50 56.61
N LEU A 427 -66.38 -29.47 57.13
CA LEU A 427 -65.06 -29.82 56.60
C LEU A 427 -65.14 -30.39 55.17
N LEU A 428 -66.12 -31.23 54.88
CA LEU A 428 -66.36 -31.74 53.53
C LEU A 428 -66.69 -30.60 52.56
N MET A 429 -67.63 -29.72 52.91
CA MET A 429 -68.00 -28.56 52.09
C MET A 429 -66.81 -27.61 51.85
N HIS A 430 -65.96 -27.38 52.87
CA HIS A 430 -64.75 -26.59 52.71
C HIS A 430 -63.72 -27.27 51.81
N LYS A 431 -63.61 -28.61 51.86
CA LYS A 431 -62.72 -29.39 50.98
C LYS A 431 -63.21 -29.47 49.55
N GLU A 432 -64.52 -29.58 49.32
CA GLU A 432 -65.13 -29.45 47.98
C GLU A 432 -64.83 -28.07 47.39
N LEU A 433 -64.97 -27.00 48.18
CA LEU A 433 -64.70 -25.63 47.72
C LEU A 433 -63.20 -25.35 47.47
N GLU A 434 -62.29 -26.03 48.18
CA GLU A 434 -60.86 -26.04 47.85
C GLU A 434 -60.55 -26.85 46.59
N LEU A 435 -61.17 -28.01 46.39
CA LEU A 435 -61.03 -28.84 45.19
C LEU A 435 -61.54 -28.09 43.95
N GLU A 436 -62.65 -27.38 44.06
CA GLU A 436 -63.22 -26.61 42.95
C GLU A 436 -62.34 -25.39 42.59
N LYS A 437 -61.74 -24.73 43.59
CA LYS A 437 -60.69 -23.72 43.36
C LYS A 437 -59.47 -24.33 42.66
N SER A 438 -59.03 -25.50 43.10
CA SER A 438 -57.88 -26.22 42.52
C SER A 438 -58.12 -26.60 41.06
N LYS A 439 -59.29 -27.17 40.73
CA LYS A 439 -59.73 -27.42 39.35
C LYS A 439 -59.69 -26.16 38.50
N ASN A 440 -60.31 -25.07 38.97
CA ASN A 440 -60.31 -23.78 38.24
C ASN A 440 -58.89 -23.25 37.99
N THR A 441 -57.92 -23.49 38.88
CA THR A 441 -56.51 -23.16 38.61
C THR A 441 -55.83 -24.13 37.64
N ILE A 442 -56.15 -25.42 37.68
CA ILE A 442 -55.62 -26.43 36.74
C ILE A 442 -56.13 -26.15 35.32
N GLU A 443 -57.42 -25.86 35.16
CA GLU A 443 -58.05 -25.56 33.87
C GLU A 443 -57.42 -24.30 33.23
N LYS A 444 -57.22 -23.23 34.01
CA LYS A 444 -56.49 -22.02 33.57
C LYS A 444 -55.02 -22.27 33.25
N LEU A 445 -54.40 -23.30 33.83
CA LEU A 445 -53.03 -23.70 33.48
C LEU A 445 -53.00 -24.57 32.21
N GLN A 446 -54.00 -25.42 31.99
CA GLN A 446 -54.17 -26.18 30.75
C GLN A 446 -54.48 -25.26 29.56
N GLU A 447 -55.34 -24.25 29.74
CA GLU A 447 -55.64 -23.25 28.72
C GLU A 447 -54.39 -22.43 28.34
N LYS A 448 -53.52 -22.12 29.31
CA LYS A 448 -52.20 -21.52 29.05
C LYS A 448 -51.23 -22.49 28.37
N ALA A 449 -51.22 -23.76 28.76
CA ALA A 449 -50.38 -24.79 28.15
C ALA A 449 -50.78 -25.06 26.69
N GLY A 450 -52.07 -24.93 26.34
CA GLY A 450 -52.56 -25.01 24.96
C GLY A 450 -51.97 -23.96 24.00
N ASN A 451 -51.41 -22.86 24.52
CA ASN A 451 -50.74 -21.83 23.72
C ASN A 451 -49.24 -22.10 23.49
N ILE A 452 -48.66 -23.15 24.10
CA ILE A 452 -47.25 -23.51 23.93
C ILE A 452 -46.90 -23.88 22.48
N PRO A 453 -47.67 -24.73 21.76
CA PRO A 453 -47.35 -25.09 20.37
C PRO A 453 -47.32 -23.89 19.42
N ASP A 454 -48.18 -22.91 19.68
CA ASP A 454 -48.29 -21.67 18.90
C ASP A 454 -47.09 -20.73 19.13
N LEU A 455 -46.47 -20.80 20.31
CA LEU A 455 -45.22 -20.12 20.65
C LEU A 455 -43.99 -20.88 20.09
N GLU A 456 -44.01 -22.21 20.12
CA GLU A 456 -42.97 -23.06 19.52
C GLU A 456 -42.90 -22.85 18.00
N ALA A 457 -44.03 -22.86 17.29
CA ALA A 457 -44.11 -22.58 15.86
C ALA A 457 -43.61 -21.15 15.52
N LYS A 458 -43.90 -20.16 16.36
CA LYS A 458 -43.37 -18.79 16.21
C LYS A 458 -41.86 -18.72 16.46
N MET A 459 -41.33 -19.45 17.45
CA MET A 459 -39.88 -19.56 17.66
C MET A 459 -39.18 -20.24 16.48
N GLU A 460 -39.74 -21.32 15.94
CA GLU A 460 -39.18 -22.04 14.80
C GLU A 460 -39.16 -21.15 13.54
N PHE A 461 -40.24 -20.42 13.27
CA PHE A 461 -40.29 -19.42 12.19
C PHE A 461 -39.28 -18.29 12.38
N LEU A 462 -39.12 -17.77 13.60
CA LEU A 462 -38.12 -16.74 13.92
C LEU A 462 -36.70 -17.27 13.75
N ASN A 463 -36.38 -18.47 14.23
CA ASN A 463 -35.07 -19.11 14.02
C ASN A 463 -34.76 -19.29 12.54
N LYS A 464 -35.73 -19.74 11.73
CA LYS A 464 -35.56 -19.86 10.29
C LYS A 464 -35.30 -18.51 9.62
N THR A 465 -36.01 -17.46 10.05
CA THR A 465 -35.83 -16.08 9.56
C THR A 465 -34.46 -15.50 9.97
N ILE A 466 -33.96 -15.85 11.16
CA ILE A 466 -32.62 -15.48 11.64
C ILE A 466 -31.56 -16.14 10.77
N LEU A 467 -31.63 -17.46 10.55
CA LEU A 467 -30.70 -18.21 9.69
C LEU A 467 -30.64 -17.66 8.25
N GLU A 468 -31.78 -17.30 7.66
CA GLU A 468 -31.82 -16.66 6.33
C GLU A 468 -31.15 -15.28 6.33
N LYS A 469 -31.29 -14.49 7.41
CA LYS A 469 -30.61 -13.19 7.53
C LYS A 469 -29.12 -13.32 7.82
N GLU A 470 -28.70 -14.27 8.65
CA GLU A 470 -27.29 -14.59 8.91
C GLU A 470 -26.57 -14.95 7.60
N LYS A 471 -27.14 -15.87 6.83
CA LYS A 471 -26.61 -16.23 5.50
C LYS A 471 -26.51 -15.02 4.56
N LYS A 472 -27.50 -14.12 4.56
CA LYS A 472 -27.48 -12.91 3.74
C LYS A 472 -26.42 -11.89 4.19
N VAL A 473 -26.17 -11.78 5.50
CA VAL A 473 -25.07 -10.97 6.05
C VAL A 473 -23.71 -11.56 5.67
N GLU A 474 -23.60 -12.90 5.63
CA GLU A 474 -22.38 -13.60 5.21
C GLU A 474 -22.10 -13.40 3.70
N GLU A 475 -23.12 -13.48 2.84
CA GLU A 475 -23.00 -13.11 1.42
C GLU A 475 -22.59 -11.63 1.23
N GLN A 476 -23.20 -10.71 1.98
CA GLN A 476 -22.89 -9.27 1.89
C GLN A 476 -21.49 -8.93 2.41
N THR A 477 -21.02 -9.55 3.49
CA THR A 477 -19.64 -9.36 3.96
C THR A 477 -18.63 -9.96 2.99
N GLY A 478 -18.94 -11.09 2.33
CA GLY A 478 -18.16 -11.62 1.22
C GLY A 478 -18.04 -10.65 0.03
N GLN A 479 -19.14 -10.01 -0.38
CA GLN A 479 -19.13 -8.99 -1.44
C GLN A 479 -18.33 -7.75 -1.06
N ILE A 480 -18.46 -7.27 0.19
CA ILE A 480 -17.69 -6.12 0.70
C ILE A 480 -16.18 -6.44 0.71
N ALA A 481 -15.79 -7.67 1.08
CA ALA A 481 -14.40 -8.10 1.04
C ALA A 481 -13.85 -8.12 -0.40
N GLN A 482 -14.63 -8.60 -1.38
CA GLN A 482 -14.26 -8.57 -2.80
C GLN A 482 -14.12 -7.14 -3.34
N LEU A 483 -15.07 -6.25 -3.03
CA LEU A 483 -15.01 -4.85 -3.43
C LEU A 483 -13.82 -4.12 -2.79
N SER A 484 -13.53 -4.40 -1.51
CA SER A 484 -12.37 -3.83 -0.82
C SER A 484 -11.05 -4.26 -1.45
N LYS A 485 -10.94 -5.53 -1.85
CA LYS A 485 -9.77 -6.02 -2.61
C LYS A 485 -9.67 -5.37 -3.99
N SER A 486 -10.76 -5.31 -4.75
CA SER A 486 -10.77 -4.65 -6.06
C SER A 486 -10.44 -3.16 -5.98
N LYS A 487 -10.77 -2.50 -4.85
CA LYS A 487 -10.40 -1.11 -4.61
C LYS A 487 -8.88 -0.99 -4.40
N ALA A 488 -8.28 -1.85 -3.58
CA ALA A 488 -6.83 -1.85 -3.36
C ALA A 488 -6.05 -2.09 -4.67
N ASP A 489 -6.44 -3.09 -5.47
CA ASP A 489 -5.86 -3.39 -6.79
C ASP A 489 -5.97 -2.18 -7.76
N LEU A 490 -7.00 -1.33 -7.62
CA LEU A 490 -7.19 -0.12 -8.43
C LEU A 490 -6.38 1.07 -7.92
N GLU A 491 -6.23 1.23 -6.60
CA GLU A 491 -5.38 2.27 -5.98
C GLU A 491 -3.89 2.00 -6.27
N GLU A 492 -3.45 0.73 -6.26
CA GLU A 492 -2.10 0.32 -6.68
C GLU A 492 -1.85 0.68 -8.15
N ARG A 493 -2.75 0.31 -9.06
CA ARG A 493 -2.65 0.66 -10.49
C ARG A 493 -2.66 2.16 -10.75
N LEU A 494 -3.39 2.94 -9.95
CA LEU A 494 -3.42 4.40 -10.07
C LEU A 494 -2.06 5.00 -9.69
N ASN A 495 -1.46 4.54 -8.59
CA ASN A 495 -0.11 4.96 -8.19
C ASN A 495 0.94 4.56 -9.23
N GLU A 496 0.88 3.34 -9.79
CA GLU A 496 1.75 2.95 -10.91
C GLU A 496 1.61 3.90 -12.12
N GLN A 497 0.39 4.35 -12.44
CA GLN A 497 0.20 5.29 -13.55
C GLN A 497 0.73 6.69 -13.25
N LEU A 498 0.63 7.17 -12.00
CA LEU A 498 1.21 8.42 -11.57
C LEU A 498 2.76 8.38 -11.65
N GLU A 499 3.40 7.32 -11.15
CA GLU A 499 4.85 7.14 -11.31
C GLU A 499 5.27 7.07 -12.78
N ARG A 500 4.50 6.40 -13.64
CA ARG A 500 4.76 6.38 -15.09
C ARG A 500 4.64 7.78 -15.70
N HIS A 501 3.68 8.61 -15.25
CA HIS A 501 3.53 9.98 -15.73
C HIS A 501 4.73 10.86 -15.31
N ASP A 502 5.15 10.80 -14.05
CA ASP A 502 6.32 11.56 -13.56
C ASP A 502 7.61 11.17 -14.29
N ASN A 503 7.79 9.87 -14.57
CA ASN A 503 8.89 9.36 -15.39
C ASN A 503 8.83 9.91 -16.84
N VAL A 504 7.64 9.94 -17.46
CA VAL A 504 7.45 10.51 -18.80
C VAL A 504 7.71 12.01 -18.82
N ASP A 505 7.27 12.77 -17.82
CA ASP A 505 7.54 14.21 -17.72
C ASP A 505 9.03 14.52 -17.51
N SER A 506 9.73 13.69 -16.72
CA SER A 506 11.19 13.76 -16.56
C SER A 506 11.92 13.49 -17.88
N LEU A 507 11.54 12.42 -18.59
CA LEU A 507 12.08 12.09 -19.91
C LEU A 507 11.79 13.19 -20.94
N TYR A 508 10.59 13.78 -20.93
CA TYR A 508 10.23 14.88 -21.82
C TYR A 508 11.06 16.14 -21.55
N LYS A 509 11.27 16.51 -20.28
CA LYS A 509 12.15 17.64 -19.89
C LYS A 509 13.60 17.39 -20.34
N ASN A 510 14.12 16.18 -20.13
CA ASN A 510 15.46 15.80 -20.55
C ASN A 510 15.62 15.82 -22.09
N LEU A 511 14.65 15.26 -22.83
CA LEU A 511 14.65 15.28 -24.29
C LEU A 511 14.57 16.73 -24.82
N LYS A 512 13.71 17.57 -24.24
CA LYS A 512 13.61 18.99 -24.60
C LYS A 512 14.93 19.72 -24.38
N SER A 513 15.62 19.46 -23.27
CA SER A 513 16.96 20.00 -23.00
C SER A 513 17.99 19.54 -24.03
N GLN A 514 18.02 18.25 -24.38
CA GLN A 514 18.92 17.71 -25.41
C GLN A 514 18.64 18.29 -26.81
N VAL A 515 17.37 18.53 -27.17
CA VAL A 515 17.00 19.17 -28.44
C VAL A 515 17.48 20.61 -28.49
N ILE A 516 17.37 21.37 -27.39
CA ILE A 516 17.91 22.74 -27.30
C ILE A 516 19.44 22.72 -27.47
N GLN A 517 20.15 21.86 -26.72
CA GLN A 517 21.61 21.73 -26.84
C GLN A 517 22.07 21.33 -28.26
N MET A 518 21.31 20.45 -28.94
CA MET A 518 21.61 20.10 -30.33
C MET A 518 21.31 21.24 -31.31
N ALA A 519 20.28 22.06 -31.06
CA ALA A 519 20.02 23.26 -31.86
C ALA A 519 21.13 24.30 -31.69
N ASP A 520 21.58 24.56 -30.46
CA ASP A 520 22.69 25.47 -30.17
C ASP A 520 24.00 25.00 -30.84
N LEU A 521 24.31 23.70 -30.75
CA LEU A 521 25.47 23.10 -31.42
C LEU A 521 25.37 23.18 -32.96
N LEU A 522 24.18 23.04 -33.54
CA LEU A 522 23.98 23.20 -34.99
C LEU A 522 24.19 24.66 -35.40
N ALA A 523 23.60 25.62 -34.70
CA ALA A 523 23.80 27.04 -34.96
C ALA A 523 25.29 27.45 -34.85
N GLN A 524 26.01 26.92 -33.86
CA GLN A 524 27.45 27.12 -33.74
C GLN A 524 28.23 26.50 -34.91
N ARG A 525 27.81 25.33 -35.42
CA ARG A 525 28.43 24.70 -36.59
C ARG A 525 28.15 25.42 -37.91
N GLU A 526 26.98 26.02 -38.05
CA GLU A 526 26.66 26.89 -39.20
C GLU A 526 27.55 28.14 -39.17
N LEU A 527 27.71 28.78 -38.02
CA LEU A 527 28.62 29.92 -37.83
C LEU A 527 30.10 29.56 -38.07
N ASP A 528 30.57 28.39 -37.59
CA ASP A 528 31.90 27.85 -37.90
C ASP A 528 32.11 27.66 -39.42
N LEU A 529 31.08 27.20 -40.14
CA LEU A 529 31.13 26.96 -41.58
C LEU A 529 31.17 28.28 -42.37
N ASP A 530 30.38 29.28 -41.98
CA ASP A 530 30.41 30.60 -42.62
C ASP A 530 31.73 31.33 -42.39
N ASN A 531 32.33 31.21 -41.20
CA ASN A 531 33.68 31.69 -40.92
C ASN A 531 34.72 31.00 -41.83
N LYS A 532 34.63 29.68 -42.04
CA LYS A 532 35.52 28.97 -42.98
C LYS A 532 35.25 29.31 -44.44
N ASN A 533 34.00 29.56 -44.83
CA ASN A 533 33.65 29.97 -46.18
C ASN A 533 34.23 31.35 -46.50
N THR A 534 34.16 32.29 -45.56
CA THR A 534 34.78 33.62 -45.70
C THR A 534 36.31 33.54 -45.73
N GLU A 535 36.94 32.70 -44.90
CA GLU A 535 38.37 32.41 -44.97
C GLU A 535 38.78 31.84 -46.35
N ILE A 536 38.05 30.85 -46.88
CA ILE A 536 38.27 30.27 -48.21
C ILE A 536 38.12 31.32 -49.32
N LEU A 537 37.16 32.24 -49.22
CA LEU A 537 36.99 33.34 -50.17
C LEU A 537 38.19 34.31 -50.12
N ASN A 538 38.66 34.66 -48.91
CA ASN A 538 39.84 35.50 -48.72
C ASN A 538 41.09 34.84 -49.34
N LEU A 539 41.36 33.57 -49.00
CA LEU A 539 42.48 32.80 -49.56
C LEU A 539 42.41 32.66 -51.09
N ARG A 540 41.21 32.51 -51.67
CA ARG A 540 41.01 32.52 -53.13
C ARG A 540 41.34 33.89 -53.75
N SER A 541 40.96 34.98 -53.08
CA SER A 541 41.28 36.34 -53.56
C SER A 541 42.80 36.60 -53.51
N GLU A 542 43.47 36.14 -52.45
CA GLU A 542 44.92 36.22 -52.29
C GLU A 542 45.65 35.35 -53.33
N THR A 543 45.20 34.11 -53.55
CA THR A 543 45.73 33.24 -54.61
C THR A 543 45.60 33.90 -55.99
N THR A 544 44.45 34.51 -56.28
CA THR A 544 44.21 35.21 -57.55
C THR A 544 45.13 36.43 -57.72
N ARG A 545 45.38 37.17 -56.63
CA ARG A 545 46.36 38.27 -56.62
C ARG A 545 47.79 37.78 -56.84
N LEU A 546 48.22 36.75 -56.12
CA LEU A 546 49.55 36.15 -56.27
C LEU A 546 49.77 35.58 -57.69
N GLU A 547 48.73 35.01 -58.30
CA GLU A 547 48.78 34.61 -59.72
C GLU A 547 48.98 35.81 -60.65
N ALA A 548 48.33 36.95 -60.39
CA ALA A 548 48.48 38.16 -61.18
C ALA A 548 49.91 38.74 -61.02
N ASP A 549 50.39 38.87 -59.79
CA ASP A 549 51.74 39.32 -59.47
C ASP A 549 52.81 38.41 -60.10
N LEU A 550 52.60 37.08 -60.09
CA LEU A 550 53.48 36.10 -60.73
C LEU A 550 53.44 36.16 -62.26
N ARG A 551 52.30 36.51 -62.87
CA ARG A 551 52.21 36.80 -64.32
C ARG A 551 52.99 38.06 -64.67
N ILE A 552 52.83 39.13 -63.90
CA ILE A 552 53.58 40.39 -64.06
C ILE A 552 55.08 40.13 -63.95
N GLY A 553 55.52 39.43 -62.90
CA GLY A 553 56.92 39.04 -62.70
C GLY A 553 57.49 38.16 -63.83
N LYS A 554 56.69 37.28 -64.43
CA LYS A 554 57.09 36.53 -65.63
C LYS A 554 57.25 37.43 -66.85
N THR A 555 56.34 38.39 -67.06
CA THR A 555 56.45 39.32 -68.19
C THR A 555 57.66 40.25 -68.06
N THR A 556 57.91 40.82 -66.88
CA THR A 556 59.07 41.70 -66.65
C THR A 556 60.40 40.94 -66.74
N LEU A 557 60.46 39.69 -66.27
CA LEU A 557 61.63 38.83 -66.44
C LEU A 557 61.91 38.53 -67.92
N GLU A 558 60.88 38.24 -68.72
CA GLU A 558 61.09 37.94 -70.14
C GLU A 558 61.44 39.20 -70.95
N GLU A 559 60.86 40.36 -70.62
CA GLU A 559 61.32 41.66 -71.12
C GLU A 559 62.80 41.91 -70.78
N ALA A 560 63.22 41.65 -69.54
CA ALA A 560 64.60 41.82 -69.11
C ALA A 560 65.56 40.91 -69.90
N LYS A 561 65.20 39.64 -70.14
CA LYS A 561 65.96 38.75 -71.03
C LYS A 561 66.01 39.27 -72.47
N VAL A 562 64.91 39.80 -73.01
CA VAL A 562 64.90 40.39 -74.36
C VAL A 562 65.79 41.61 -74.44
N ARG A 563 65.78 42.49 -73.43
CA ARG A 563 66.71 43.64 -73.32
C ARG A 563 68.16 43.15 -73.26
N GLN A 564 68.47 42.19 -72.38
CA GLN A 564 69.81 41.60 -72.25
C GLN A 564 70.30 40.99 -73.57
N ARG A 565 69.44 40.26 -74.30
CA ARG A 565 69.79 39.71 -75.63
C ARG A 565 70.09 40.80 -76.65
N ARG A 566 69.34 41.91 -76.65
CA ARG A 566 69.64 43.08 -77.51
C ARG A 566 70.98 43.70 -77.14
N THR A 567 71.23 43.97 -75.86
CA THR A 567 72.51 44.51 -75.38
C THR A 567 73.70 43.61 -75.75
N LEU A 568 73.57 42.29 -75.63
CA LEU A 568 74.60 41.33 -76.05
C LEU A 568 74.83 41.35 -77.57
N GLU A 569 73.78 41.54 -78.37
CA GLU A 569 73.88 41.63 -79.82
C GLU A 569 74.49 42.97 -80.28
N ASP A 570 74.14 44.08 -79.61
CA ASP A 570 74.75 45.39 -79.84
C ASP A 570 76.23 45.41 -79.42
N LEU A 571 76.58 44.76 -78.30
CA LEU A 571 77.97 44.52 -77.91
C LEU A 571 78.73 43.69 -78.95
N ARG A 572 78.13 42.61 -79.49
CA ARG A 572 78.74 41.81 -80.59
C ARG A 572 78.97 42.64 -81.85
N ARG A 573 78.03 43.51 -82.20
CA ARG A 573 78.20 44.45 -83.33
C ARG A 573 79.34 45.44 -83.06
N ALA A 574 79.42 45.97 -81.85
CA ALA A 574 80.51 46.86 -81.44
C ALA A 574 81.87 46.15 -81.44
N THR A 575 81.97 44.92 -80.95
CA THR A 575 83.22 44.14 -81.01
C THR A 575 83.62 43.79 -82.45
N ASN A 576 82.67 43.44 -83.30
CA ASN A 576 82.94 43.16 -84.72
C ASN A 576 83.39 44.43 -85.46
N LEU A 577 82.75 45.57 -85.20
CA LEU A 577 83.15 46.86 -85.74
C LEU A 577 84.55 47.26 -85.25
N ASN A 578 84.84 47.07 -83.96
CA ASN A 578 86.17 47.34 -83.39
C ASN A 578 87.23 46.44 -84.02
N ALA A 579 86.96 45.14 -84.20
CA ALA A 579 87.85 44.23 -84.92
C ALA A 579 88.10 44.68 -86.38
N THR A 580 87.06 45.13 -87.09
CA THR A 580 87.19 45.67 -88.45
C THR A 580 88.00 46.98 -88.48
N LEU A 581 87.86 47.83 -87.46
CA LEU A 581 88.65 49.06 -87.32
C LEU A 581 90.11 48.76 -86.97
N GLN A 582 90.37 47.78 -86.09
CA GLN A 582 91.72 47.31 -85.78
C GLN A 582 92.40 46.68 -87.01
N GLU A 583 91.69 45.87 -87.78
CA GLU A 583 92.18 45.32 -89.04
C GLU A 583 92.52 46.43 -90.05
N LYS A 584 91.65 47.44 -90.19
CA LYS A 584 91.95 48.64 -91.01
C LYS A 584 93.15 49.43 -90.50
N LEU A 585 93.29 49.62 -89.19
CA LEU A 585 94.44 50.29 -88.58
C LEU A 585 95.73 49.52 -88.81
N ILE A 586 95.74 48.19 -88.67
CA ILE A 586 96.89 47.33 -89.00
C ILE A 586 97.26 47.44 -90.47
N ASN A 587 96.26 47.50 -91.37
CA ASN A 587 96.50 47.67 -92.80
C ASN A 587 97.01 49.08 -93.16
N LEU A 588 96.60 50.13 -92.44
CA LEU A 588 97.18 51.47 -92.54
C LEU A 588 98.62 51.49 -92.02
N TYR A 589 98.89 50.92 -90.84
CA TYR A 589 100.24 50.84 -90.27
C TYR A 589 101.22 50.07 -91.18
N LYS A 590 100.72 49.07 -91.93
CA LYS A 590 101.49 48.35 -92.97
C LYS A 590 101.67 49.14 -94.27
N ALA A 591 100.80 50.09 -94.57
CA ALA A 591 100.96 51.02 -95.69
C ALA A 591 101.90 52.19 -95.35
N GLU A 592 102.04 52.51 -94.06
CA GLU A 592 102.88 53.59 -93.52
C GLU A 592 104.28 53.13 -93.07
N THR A 593 104.61 51.84 -93.27
CA THR A 593 105.91 51.22 -92.92
C THR A 593 106.68 50.66 -94.14
N TRP A 594 106.55 51.33 -95.29
CA TRP A 594 107.60 51.37 -96.31
C TRP A 594 108.14 52.80 -96.35
N ASP A 595 109.47 52.93 -96.33
CA ASP A 595 110.27 54.18 -96.31
C ASP A 595 110.21 55.06 -95.03
N SER A 596 110.85 54.59 -93.95
CA SER A 596 112.02 55.30 -93.36
C SER A 596 112.60 54.60 -92.13
N GLU A 597 113.92 54.73 -91.98
CA GLU A 597 114.67 54.32 -90.78
C GLU A 597 114.31 55.25 -89.60
N PHE A 598 113.93 54.69 -88.45
CA PHE A 598 113.98 55.45 -87.19
C PHE A 598 114.16 54.53 -85.97
N GLU A 599 115.40 54.46 -85.47
CA GLU A 599 115.65 53.99 -84.11
C GLU A 599 115.14 55.04 -83.11
N ALA A 600 114.31 54.64 -82.15
CA ALA A 600 113.94 55.51 -81.02
C ALA A 600 113.77 54.71 -79.72
N ASP A 601 114.56 55.12 -78.72
CA ASP A 601 114.65 54.56 -77.36
C ASP A 601 113.37 54.87 -76.53
N PRO A 602 112.92 54.00 -75.61
CA PRO A 602 111.60 54.12 -75.01
C PRO A 602 111.60 54.98 -73.74
N LYS A 603 111.27 56.28 -73.86
CA LYS A 603 110.76 57.16 -72.78
C LYS A 603 110.13 58.44 -73.34
N SER A 604 108.82 58.40 -73.60
CA SER A 604 107.97 59.60 -73.65
C SER A 604 107.02 59.58 -72.46
N SER A 605 107.08 60.63 -71.63
CA SER A 605 106.19 60.77 -70.47
C SER A 605 104.74 61.07 -70.86
N GLU A 606 104.52 61.66 -72.04
CA GLU A 606 103.20 62.06 -72.53
C GLU A 606 102.32 60.86 -72.92
N ASP A 607 102.90 59.78 -73.46
CA ASP A 607 102.11 58.63 -73.91
C ASP A 607 101.62 57.78 -72.74
N LYS A 608 102.38 57.77 -71.62
CA LYS A 608 101.86 57.28 -70.34
C LYS A 608 100.71 58.13 -69.84
N GLU A 609 100.85 59.45 -69.82
CA GLU A 609 99.79 60.33 -69.31
C GLU A 609 98.51 60.25 -70.18
N LYS A 610 98.63 60.17 -71.50
CA LYS A 610 97.50 59.92 -72.41
C LYS A 610 96.87 58.54 -72.19
N ALA A 611 97.66 57.50 -71.91
CA ALA A 611 97.15 56.18 -71.54
C ALA A 611 96.43 56.19 -70.18
N GLU A 612 96.97 56.88 -69.17
CA GLU A 612 96.36 57.05 -67.85
C GLU A 612 95.05 57.86 -67.94
N GLN A 613 95.01 58.93 -68.73
CA GLN A 613 93.78 59.72 -68.98
C GLN A 613 92.72 58.94 -69.77
N LEU A 614 93.12 58.11 -70.74
CA LEU A 614 92.21 57.19 -71.44
C LEU A 614 91.68 56.10 -70.50
N LYS A 615 92.52 55.58 -69.60
CA LYS A 615 92.13 54.62 -68.57
C LYS A 615 91.14 55.22 -67.58
N GLN A 616 91.40 56.43 -67.07
CA GLN A 616 90.45 57.15 -66.22
C GLN A 616 89.12 57.44 -66.94
N LYS A 617 89.15 57.83 -68.22
CA LYS A 617 87.91 57.99 -69.01
C LYS A 617 87.15 56.68 -69.23
N LEU A 618 87.84 55.54 -69.33
CA LEU A 618 87.23 54.22 -69.42
C LEU A 618 86.62 53.78 -68.09
N GLU A 619 87.31 53.99 -66.96
CA GLU A 619 86.75 53.74 -65.61
C GLU A 619 85.50 54.59 -65.37
N LEU A 620 85.52 55.89 -65.69
CA LEU A 620 84.37 56.81 -65.57
C LEU A 620 83.21 56.51 -66.54
N LEU A 621 83.42 55.64 -67.54
CA LEU A 621 82.40 55.12 -68.45
C LEU A 621 81.93 53.69 -68.12
N LEU A 622 82.64 52.99 -67.22
CA LEU A 622 82.27 51.67 -66.71
C LEU A 622 81.56 51.72 -65.35
N ASP A 623 81.76 52.81 -64.58
CA ASP A 623 81.03 53.12 -63.33
C ASP A 623 79.67 53.85 -63.57
N LYS A 624 79.11 53.77 -64.79
CA LYS A 624 77.78 54.28 -65.16
C LYS A 624 76.94 53.22 -65.89
#